data_AF-A0A9E6BSD5-F1
#
_entry.id   AF-A0A9E6BSD5-F1
#
_cell.length_a   1.000
_cell.length_b   1.000
_cell.length_c   1.000
_cell.angle_alpha   90.00
_cell.angle_beta   90.00
_cell.angle_gamma   90.00
#
_symmetry.space_group_name_H-M   'P 1'
#
loop_
_entity.id
_entity.type
_entity.pdbx_description
1 polymer ?
#
loop_
_entity_poly.entity_id
_entity_poly.type
_entity_poly.pdbx_seq_one_letter_code
_entity_poly.pdbx_strand_id
1 'polypeptide(L)'
;MRVLASLAALLLAACSGEQAPAPAVEPEQAVEAASPEQTVRFATYNTYLNRPAEGVLQTDLQTPDNAQARKVAEIIQRMAPDVLVLNEFDYDEAGAALRSFQKNYLEVSQNGAAPAIYPYVFVAPSNTGLASGHDLNRDGVVTTEPGSRAYGGDAFGYGEFPGQYAMAMLSKYPIDEAAVRTFQTFLWKDMPGALLPDDPATPEPADWYSAEALEDFRLSSKNYWDVPVIIGASRVHVLASHPTPPGFDGEEDRNGKRNFDENRFWADYITDGKGGYIYDDMGVTGGLEAGARFVIMGDLNADPNDGGAVEGAISQLLNAPAVAQAPAPMSHGGAVQAGLQGGANLTHIGDAAEDTADFNDDPERGIGNLRLDVVLYSKFGLRQRDGASGIFWPGPEDEYYDLIGPGFPVESSDHRLVWRDLLIVDE
;
A
#
# COMPACT_ATOMS: atom_id res chain seq x y z
N MET A 1 65.88 -16.20 58.98
CA MET A 1 64.47 -16.14 58.55
C MET A 1 64.35 -16.96 57.28
N ARG A 2 63.47 -17.97 57.26
CA ARG A 2 63.13 -18.92 56.17
C ARG A 2 64.09 -20.09 55.88
N VAL A 3 63.81 -21.13 56.66
CA VAL A 3 63.72 -22.59 56.48
C VAL A 3 63.86 -23.18 55.05
N LEU A 4 64.51 -24.35 55.05
CA LEU A 4 64.84 -25.36 54.02
C LEU A 4 63.67 -26.22 53.48
N ALA A 5 63.99 -26.97 52.40
CA ALA A 5 63.51 -28.33 52.05
C ALA A 5 62.09 -28.45 51.43
N SER A 6 61.75 -29.33 50.49
CA SER A 6 62.42 -30.45 49.81
C SER A 6 61.54 -30.97 48.63
N LEU A 7 62.15 -31.84 47.83
CA LEU A 7 61.67 -32.64 46.68
C LEU A 7 60.25 -33.26 46.68
N ALA A 8 59.67 -33.25 45.46
CA ALA A 8 59.03 -34.33 44.67
C ALA A 8 57.92 -35.24 45.24
N ALA A 9 56.79 -35.37 44.52
CA ALA A 9 56.29 -36.64 43.94
C ALA A 9 54.94 -36.47 43.20
N LEU A 10 54.70 -37.43 42.31
CA LEU A 10 53.72 -37.60 41.23
C LEU A 10 52.35 -38.18 41.71
N LEU A 11 51.30 -37.98 40.88
CA LEU A 11 50.20 -38.92 40.50
C LEU A 11 48.72 -38.69 40.94
N LEU A 12 47.88 -38.75 39.88
CA LEU A 12 46.56 -39.40 39.69
C LEU A 12 45.29 -38.80 40.34
N ALA A 13 44.37 -38.32 39.49
CA ALA A 13 43.17 -39.07 39.05
C ALA A 13 42.16 -38.09 38.40
N ALA A 14 41.97 -38.17 37.08
CA ALA A 14 40.87 -37.48 36.39
C ALA A 14 39.72 -38.48 36.21
N CYS A 15 38.58 -38.17 36.83
CA CYS A 15 37.35 -38.93 36.66
C CYS A 15 36.74 -38.66 35.28
N SER A 16 36.37 -39.77 34.64
CA SER A 16 35.56 -39.93 33.44
C SER A 16 34.18 -39.28 33.56
N GLY A 17 33.78 -38.55 32.52
CA GLY A 17 32.41 -38.13 32.26
C GLY A 17 32.01 -38.58 30.86
N GLU A 18 31.17 -39.60 30.80
CA GLU A 18 30.57 -40.16 29.59
C GLU A 18 29.56 -39.16 29.01
N GLN A 19 29.75 -38.74 27.75
CA GLN A 19 28.88 -37.79 27.08
C GLN A 19 27.83 -38.56 26.27
N ALA A 20 26.56 -38.45 26.67
CA ALA A 20 25.43 -39.05 25.97
C ALA A 20 25.25 -38.42 24.57
N PRO A 21 24.80 -39.20 23.56
CA PRO A 21 24.59 -38.66 22.21
C PRO A 21 23.37 -37.73 22.20
N ALA A 22 23.51 -36.62 21.47
CA ALA A 22 22.44 -35.66 21.24
C ALA A 22 21.25 -36.31 20.50
N PRO A 23 20.00 -35.87 20.77
CA PRO A 23 18.83 -36.38 20.06
C PRO A 23 18.88 -35.96 18.59
N ALA A 24 18.54 -36.90 17.71
CA ALA A 24 18.42 -36.67 16.28
C ALA A 24 17.32 -35.64 16.00
N VAL A 25 17.65 -34.66 15.16
CA VAL A 25 16.70 -33.69 14.60
C VAL A 25 15.85 -34.44 13.57
N GLU A 26 14.53 -34.49 13.79
CA GLU A 26 13.56 -35.01 12.82
C GLU A 26 13.52 -34.13 11.57
N PRO A 27 13.30 -34.70 10.38
CA PRO A 27 13.26 -33.90 9.15
C PRO A 27 11.97 -33.09 9.10
N GLU A 28 12.17 -31.78 8.87
CA GLU A 28 11.42 -30.91 7.96
C GLU A 28 9.94 -31.28 7.74
N GLN A 29 9.05 -30.44 8.30
CA GLN A 29 7.63 -30.45 7.98
C GLN A 29 7.46 -30.48 6.46
N ALA A 30 6.81 -31.54 5.98
CA ALA A 30 6.44 -31.69 4.58
C ALA A 30 5.66 -30.44 4.14
N VAL A 31 6.26 -29.70 3.21
CA VAL A 31 5.56 -28.70 2.40
C VAL A 31 4.44 -29.46 1.69
N GLU A 32 3.20 -29.22 2.12
CA GLU A 32 2.02 -29.79 1.47
C GLU A 32 2.03 -29.29 0.02
N ALA A 33 2.19 -30.22 -0.92
CA ALA A 33 2.20 -29.88 -2.34
C ALA A 33 0.85 -29.21 -2.68
N ALA A 34 0.91 -27.94 -3.09
CA ALA A 34 -0.27 -27.16 -3.41
C ALA A 34 -1.15 -27.93 -4.40
N SER A 35 -2.45 -28.01 -4.10
CA SER A 35 -3.43 -28.49 -5.07
C SER A 35 -3.35 -27.61 -6.33
N PRO A 36 -3.45 -28.18 -7.55
CA PRO A 36 -3.20 -27.49 -8.82
C PRO A 36 -4.12 -26.29 -9.16
N GLU A 37 -4.97 -25.86 -8.24
CA GLU A 37 -5.88 -24.70 -8.39
C GLU A 37 -6.01 -23.94 -7.05
N GLN A 38 -4.90 -23.59 -6.40
CA GLN A 38 -4.96 -22.72 -5.22
C GLN A 38 -5.49 -21.34 -5.63
N THR A 39 -6.72 -21.03 -5.22
CA THR A 39 -7.32 -19.71 -5.37
C THR A 39 -6.86 -18.85 -4.19
N VAL A 40 -6.38 -17.64 -4.49
CA VAL A 40 -5.95 -16.66 -3.50
C VAL A 40 -6.69 -15.37 -3.71
N ARG A 41 -7.30 -14.84 -2.64
CA ARG A 41 -7.94 -13.53 -2.64
C ARG A 41 -6.92 -12.44 -2.34
N PHE A 42 -6.65 -11.60 -3.33
CA PHE A 42 -5.89 -10.37 -3.17
C PHE A 42 -6.85 -9.21 -3.03
N ALA A 43 -6.65 -8.36 -2.02
CA ALA A 43 -7.49 -7.19 -1.80
C ALA A 43 -6.69 -5.95 -1.36
N THR A 44 -7.13 -4.77 -1.78
CA THR A 44 -6.68 -3.50 -1.21
C THR A 44 -7.85 -2.81 -0.51
N TYR A 45 -7.55 -2.06 0.54
CA TYR A 45 -8.54 -1.23 1.22
C TYR A 45 -7.86 0.01 1.79
N ASN A 46 -8.16 1.18 1.23
CA ASN A 46 -7.93 2.44 1.94
C ASN A 46 -8.88 2.51 3.13
N THR A 47 -8.31 2.45 4.33
CA THR A 47 -9.05 2.27 5.58
C THR A 47 -9.46 3.58 6.23
N TYR A 48 -8.94 4.72 5.75
CA TYR A 48 -9.15 6.03 6.38
C TYR A 48 -8.84 6.01 7.89
N LEU A 49 -7.90 5.14 8.30
CA LEU A 49 -7.43 4.98 9.67
C LEU A 49 -6.22 5.88 9.95
N ASN A 50 -6.03 6.94 9.17
CA ASN A 50 -5.12 8.02 9.50
C ASN A 50 -5.71 8.90 10.61
N ARG A 51 -4.87 9.66 11.30
CA ARG A 51 -5.28 10.59 12.35
C ARG A 51 -4.70 11.97 12.14
N PRO A 52 -5.29 13.01 12.75
CA PRO A 52 -4.79 14.39 12.64
C PRO A 52 -3.48 14.63 13.42
N ALA A 53 -3.02 13.68 14.23
CA ALA A 53 -1.78 13.81 15.00
C ALA A 53 -1.10 12.46 15.21
N GLU A 54 0.22 12.50 15.31
CA GLU A 54 1.08 11.34 15.55
C GLU A 54 0.67 10.57 16.80
N GLY A 55 0.68 9.23 16.72
CA GLY A 55 0.38 8.33 17.84
C GLY A 55 -1.10 8.20 18.21
N VAL A 56 -2.00 9.06 17.70
CA VAL A 56 -3.44 8.97 17.99
C VAL A 56 -4.03 7.66 17.47
N LEU A 57 -3.60 7.18 16.30
CA LEU A 57 -4.08 5.91 15.75
C LEU A 57 -3.73 4.75 16.69
N GLN A 58 -2.49 4.74 17.20
CA GLN A 58 -2.05 3.74 18.16
C GLN A 58 -2.92 3.78 19.42
N THR A 59 -3.22 4.96 19.97
CA THR A 59 -4.11 5.11 21.14
C THR A 59 -5.51 4.57 20.85
N ASP A 60 -6.09 4.92 19.71
CA ASP A 60 -7.44 4.49 19.31
C ASP A 60 -7.56 2.97 19.21
N LEU A 61 -6.51 2.30 18.72
CA LEU A 61 -6.51 0.86 18.47
C LEU A 61 -6.11 0.02 19.69
N GLN A 62 -5.62 0.65 20.77
CA GLN A 62 -5.20 -0.07 21.98
C GLN A 62 -6.35 -0.74 22.74
N THR A 63 -7.58 -0.27 22.58
CA THR A 63 -8.80 -0.91 23.09
C THR A 63 -9.68 -1.37 21.91
N PRO A 64 -10.69 -2.23 22.10
CA PRO A 64 -11.61 -2.62 21.03
C PRO A 64 -12.75 -1.60 20.80
N ASP A 65 -12.65 -0.39 21.36
CA ASP A 65 -13.78 0.53 21.49
C ASP A 65 -13.96 1.49 20.31
N ASN A 66 -12.93 1.69 19.47
CA ASN A 66 -13.04 2.54 18.28
C ASN A 66 -14.07 1.98 17.28
N ALA A 67 -15.11 2.78 16.98
CA ALA A 67 -16.23 2.35 16.15
C ALA A 67 -15.87 2.17 14.66
N GLN A 68 -15.08 3.09 14.11
CA GLN A 68 -14.61 3.04 12.72
C GLN A 68 -13.77 1.77 12.51
N ALA A 69 -12.79 1.52 13.39
CA ALA A 69 -11.91 0.36 13.30
C ALA A 69 -12.68 -0.98 13.41
N ARG A 70 -13.78 -1.05 14.19
CA ARG A 70 -14.67 -2.23 14.20
C ARG A 70 -15.33 -2.46 12.83
N LYS A 71 -15.83 -1.41 12.19
CA LYS A 71 -16.45 -1.51 10.86
C LYS A 71 -15.43 -1.93 9.81
N VAL A 72 -14.25 -1.31 9.78
CA VAL A 72 -13.14 -1.69 8.89
C VAL A 72 -12.77 -3.16 9.10
N ALA A 73 -12.61 -3.60 10.35
CA ALA A 73 -12.30 -4.99 10.65
C ALA A 73 -13.41 -5.96 10.25
N GLU A 74 -14.68 -5.60 10.45
CA GLU A 74 -15.81 -6.42 10.02
C GLU A 74 -15.84 -6.61 8.50
N ILE A 75 -15.60 -5.53 7.73
CA ILE A 75 -15.50 -5.60 6.27
C ILE A 75 -14.40 -6.57 5.86
N ILE A 76 -13.20 -6.44 6.46
CA ILE A 76 -12.07 -7.33 6.19
C ILE A 76 -12.42 -8.79 6.54
N GLN A 77 -13.07 -9.04 7.68
CA GLN A 77 -13.46 -10.39 8.12
C GLN A 77 -14.50 -11.03 7.19
N ARG A 78 -15.47 -10.25 6.72
CA ARG A 78 -16.50 -10.71 5.77
C ARG A 78 -15.92 -10.97 4.38
N MET A 79 -14.95 -10.15 3.97
CA MET A 79 -14.29 -10.30 2.68
C MET A 79 -13.18 -11.33 2.69
N ALA A 80 -12.65 -11.67 3.86
CA ALA A 80 -11.69 -12.72 4.12
C ALA A 80 -10.50 -12.76 3.13
N PRO A 81 -9.85 -11.61 2.82
CA PRO A 81 -8.72 -11.63 1.90
C PRO A 81 -7.59 -12.50 2.46
N ASP A 82 -6.81 -13.06 1.55
CA ASP A 82 -5.63 -13.86 1.91
C ASP A 82 -4.37 -13.00 1.93
N VAL A 83 -4.31 -12.01 1.04
CA VAL A 83 -3.28 -10.99 0.97
C VAL A 83 -3.98 -9.63 0.87
N LEU A 84 -3.68 -8.73 1.81
CA LEU A 84 -4.37 -7.46 1.99
C LEU A 84 -3.37 -6.31 2.10
N VAL A 85 -3.56 -5.28 1.27
CA VAL A 85 -2.87 -3.98 1.39
C VAL A 85 -3.84 -2.98 2.03
N LEU A 86 -3.43 -2.38 3.13
CA LEU A 86 -4.14 -1.30 3.81
C LEU A 86 -3.51 0.03 3.40
N ASN A 87 -4.32 0.94 2.88
CA ASN A 87 -3.93 2.33 2.65
C ASN A 87 -4.49 3.21 3.78
N GLU A 88 -3.84 4.36 3.99
CA GLU A 88 -4.15 5.32 5.07
C GLU A 88 -4.19 4.69 6.45
N PHE A 89 -3.14 3.94 6.74
CA PHE A 89 -2.85 3.42 8.06
C PHE A 89 -1.56 4.09 8.54
N ASP A 90 -1.66 5.00 9.51
CA ASP A 90 -0.50 5.77 9.97
C ASP A 90 0.65 4.85 10.39
N TYR A 91 1.85 5.17 9.89
CA TYR A 91 3.06 4.41 10.19
C TYR A 91 3.54 4.70 11.60
N ASP A 92 3.88 3.64 12.32
CA ASP A 92 4.65 3.73 13.55
C ASP A 92 5.82 2.74 13.47
N GLU A 93 7.04 3.20 13.75
CA GLU A 93 8.26 2.40 13.61
C GLU A 93 8.19 1.10 14.42
N ALA A 94 7.53 1.14 15.57
CA ALA A 94 7.36 -0.01 16.43
C ALA A 94 6.34 -1.02 15.88
N GLY A 95 5.50 -0.68 14.89
CA GLY A 95 4.37 -1.49 14.39
C GLY A 95 3.28 -1.76 15.46
N ALA A 96 3.20 -0.92 16.48
CA ALA A 96 2.29 -1.06 17.61
C ALA A 96 0.83 -0.83 17.21
N ALA A 97 0.53 0.13 16.33
CA ALA A 97 -0.83 0.38 15.86
C ALA A 97 -1.36 -0.84 15.10
N LEU A 98 -0.58 -1.39 14.16
CA LEU A 98 -0.96 -2.56 13.38
C LEU A 98 -1.17 -3.80 14.26
N ARG A 99 -0.27 -4.06 15.22
CA ARG A 99 -0.45 -5.17 16.18
C ARG A 99 -1.71 -5.02 17.03
N SER A 100 -2.00 -3.79 17.46
CA SER A 100 -3.23 -3.46 18.19
C SER A 100 -4.47 -3.67 17.33
N PHE A 101 -4.44 -3.27 16.05
CA PHE A 101 -5.52 -3.51 15.10
C PHE A 101 -5.78 -5.01 14.92
N GLN A 102 -4.72 -5.80 14.69
CA GLN A 102 -4.84 -7.25 14.58
C GLN A 102 -5.49 -7.83 15.83
N LYS A 103 -4.88 -7.64 17.00
CA LYS A 103 -5.30 -8.27 18.25
C LYS A 103 -6.71 -7.87 18.70
N ASN A 104 -7.04 -6.59 18.63
CA ASN A 104 -8.28 -6.07 19.23
C ASN A 104 -9.46 -6.05 18.27
N TYR A 105 -9.21 -6.13 16.96
CA TYR A 105 -10.24 -5.98 15.93
C TYR A 105 -10.27 -7.13 14.94
N LEU A 106 -9.17 -7.44 14.24
CA LEU A 106 -9.16 -8.49 13.22
C LEU A 106 -9.26 -9.90 13.82
N GLU A 107 -8.58 -10.17 14.92
CA GLU A 107 -8.57 -11.47 15.60
C GLU A 107 -9.80 -11.69 16.51
N VAL A 108 -10.69 -10.70 16.58
CA VAL A 108 -11.93 -10.73 17.37
C VAL A 108 -13.12 -10.65 16.42
N SER A 109 -14.05 -11.60 16.51
CA SER A 109 -15.25 -11.63 15.66
C SER A 109 -16.05 -10.31 15.79
N GLN A 110 -16.27 -9.64 14.66
CA GLN A 110 -17.17 -8.50 14.57
C GLN A 110 -18.53 -8.99 14.05
N ASN A 111 -19.59 -8.82 14.85
CA ASN A 111 -20.97 -9.13 14.47
C ASN A 111 -21.16 -10.52 13.81
N GLY A 112 -20.46 -11.53 14.32
CA GLY A 112 -20.53 -12.92 13.85
C GLY A 112 -19.65 -13.24 12.64
N ALA A 113 -18.93 -12.26 12.07
CA ALA A 113 -17.91 -12.51 11.06
C ALA A 113 -16.71 -13.25 11.67
N ALA A 114 -16.12 -14.18 10.92
CA ALA A 114 -15.01 -14.99 11.41
C ALA A 114 -13.75 -14.11 11.63
N PRO A 115 -13.00 -14.28 12.73
CA PRO A 115 -11.72 -13.60 12.91
C PRO A 115 -10.78 -13.77 11.71
N ALA A 116 -10.10 -12.69 11.34
CA ALA A 116 -9.08 -12.67 10.30
C ALA A 116 -7.69 -12.69 10.93
N ILE A 117 -6.94 -13.77 10.68
CA ILE A 117 -5.60 -13.98 11.23
C ILE A 117 -4.57 -13.85 10.10
N TYR A 118 -3.63 -12.93 10.24
CA TYR A 118 -2.54 -12.69 9.29
C TYR A 118 -1.19 -12.87 10.00
N PRO A 119 -0.56 -14.06 9.92
CA PRO A 119 0.71 -14.33 10.57
C PRO A 119 1.90 -13.56 9.97
N TYR A 120 1.77 -13.04 8.75
CA TYR A 120 2.83 -12.30 8.07
C TYR A 120 2.38 -10.87 7.82
N VAL A 121 3.24 -9.91 8.19
CA VAL A 121 2.97 -8.48 8.07
C VAL A 121 4.17 -7.79 7.47
N PHE A 122 3.92 -6.75 6.68
CA PHE A 122 4.98 -5.88 6.18
C PHE A 122 4.58 -4.42 6.34
N VAL A 123 5.50 -3.64 6.89
CA VAL A 123 5.42 -2.19 7.04
C VAL A 123 6.80 -1.61 6.75
N ALA A 124 6.84 -0.44 6.14
CA ALA A 124 8.08 0.29 5.87
C ALA A 124 7.83 1.80 5.96
N PRO A 125 8.88 2.61 6.21
CA PRO A 125 8.76 4.06 6.22
C PRO A 125 8.12 4.62 4.94
N SER A 126 7.41 5.74 5.09
CA SER A 126 6.71 6.43 4.01
C SER A 126 7.27 7.84 3.83
N ASN A 127 7.13 8.43 2.63
CA ASN A 127 7.56 9.82 2.37
C ASN A 127 6.60 10.89 2.89
N THR A 128 5.37 10.48 3.17
CA THR A 128 4.35 11.33 3.77
C THR A 128 4.82 11.93 5.10
N GLY A 129 4.73 13.25 5.19
CA GLY A 129 5.10 14.02 6.37
C GLY A 129 6.56 13.89 6.79
N LEU A 130 7.48 13.43 5.92
CA LEU A 130 8.91 13.60 6.15
C LEU A 130 9.35 14.98 5.65
N ALA A 131 9.88 15.81 6.54
CA ALA A 131 10.38 17.14 6.17
C ALA A 131 11.41 17.06 5.03
N SER A 132 11.18 17.80 3.94
CA SER A 132 12.12 17.87 2.82
C SER A 132 13.27 18.86 3.08
N GLY A 133 13.02 19.89 3.88
CA GLY A 133 13.95 21.01 4.07
C GLY A 133 13.88 22.07 2.96
N HIS A 134 12.93 21.94 2.03
CA HIS A 134 12.70 22.86 0.91
C HIS A 134 11.31 23.51 1.01
N ASP A 135 11.17 24.69 0.44
CA ASP A 135 9.88 25.38 0.23
C ASP A 135 9.27 24.83 -1.06
N LEU A 136 8.52 23.72 -0.95
CA LEU A 136 8.03 22.96 -2.10
C LEU A 136 6.75 23.55 -2.68
N ASN A 137 6.00 24.30 -1.86
CA ASN A 137 4.76 24.98 -2.25
C ASN A 137 4.98 26.44 -2.69
N ARG A 138 6.20 26.98 -2.51
CA ARG A 138 6.63 28.34 -2.85
C ARG A 138 5.87 29.43 -2.10
N ASP A 139 5.47 29.18 -0.86
CA ASP A 139 4.83 30.20 -0.01
C ASP A 139 5.84 31.18 0.63
N GLY A 140 7.14 30.93 0.43
CA GLY A 140 8.25 31.74 0.91
C GLY A 140 8.78 31.32 2.28
N VAL A 141 8.29 30.22 2.86
CA VAL A 141 8.68 29.71 4.17
C VAL A 141 8.97 28.22 4.08
N VAL A 142 10.14 27.80 4.55
CA VAL A 142 10.43 26.38 4.78
C VAL A 142 9.91 25.98 6.15
N THR A 143 8.92 25.09 6.21
CA THR A 143 8.34 24.59 7.47
C THR A 143 8.78 23.17 7.78
N THR A 144 9.62 23.00 8.82
CA THR A 144 10.16 21.67 9.21
C THR A 144 9.63 21.14 10.54
N GLU A 145 8.76 21.87 11.24
CA GLU A 145 8.15 21.43 12.51
C GLU A 145 6.79 20.76 12.25
N PRO A 146 6.60 19.47 12.64
CA PRO A 146 5.34 18.75 12.44
C PRO A 146 4.11 19.38 13.10
N GLY A 147 2.93 19.01 12.64
CA GLY A 147 1.63 19.31 13.24
C GLY A 147 0.85 20.44 12.56
N SER A 148 1.17 20.77 11.30
CA SER A 148 0.45 21.79 10.56
C SER A 148 0.36 21.49 9.06
N ARG A 149 -0.62 22.12 8.40
CA ARG A 149 -0.74 22.09 6.93
C ARG A 149 0.48 22.69 6.22
N ALA A 150 1.09 23.72 6.81
CA ALA A 150 2.30 24.34 6.27
C ALA A 150 3.45 23.34 6.24
N TYR A 151 3.64 22.59 7.34
CA TYR A 151 4.59 21.46 7.38
C TYR A 151 4.29 20.41 6.31
N GLY A 152 3.03 20.01 6.17
CA GLY A 152 2.64 19.05 5.13
C GLY A 152 2.91 19.56 3.71
N GLY A 153 2.81 20.87 3.46
CA GLY A 153 3.13 21.50 2.19
C GLY A 153 4.59 21.36 1.75
N ASP A 154 5.51 21.24 2.72
CA ASP A 154 6.97 21.16 2.51
C ASP A 154 7.55 19.76 2.77
N ALA A 155 6.72 18.77 3.10
CA ALA A 155 7.17 17.40 3.25
C ALA A 155 7.41 16.73 1.88
N PHE A 156 8.28 15.70 1.83
CA PHE A 156 8.56 14.94 0.60
C PHE A 156 7.27 14.39 -0.05
N GLY A 157 6.31 13.99 0.76
CA GLY A 157 4.90 13.89 0.37
C GLY A 157 4.03 14.47 1.47
N TYR A 158 2.84 14.97 1.12
CA TYR A 158 1.99 15.67 2.07
C TYR A 158 1.60 14.78 3.26
N GLY A 159 1.90 15.27 4.46
CA GLY A 159 1.47 14.73 5.74
C GLY A 159 1.86 15.69 6.86
N GLU A 160 0.99 15.90 7.84
CA GLU A 160 1.22 16.82 8.95
C GLU A 160 2.20 16.23 9.99
N PHE A 161 2.54 14.95 9.91
CA PHE A 161 3.61 14.30 10.69
C PHE A 161 4.19 13.10 9.94
N PRO A 162 5.43 12.67 10.27
CA PRO A 162 6.06 11.50 9.65
C PRO A 162 5.18 10.25 9.68
N GLY A 163 4.85 9.70 8.51
CA GLY A 163 4.09 8.45 8.42
C GLY A 163 2.56 8.60 8.41
N GLN A 164 2.01 9.81 8.45
CA GLN A 164 0.55 10.02 8.28
C GLN A 164 0.08 9.49 6.92
N TYR A 165 -1.05 8.77 6.82
CA TYR A 165 -1.53 8.22 5.54
C TYR A 165 -0.66 7.11 4.91
N ALA A 166 0.24 6.50 5.68
CA ALA A 166 1.08 5.40 5.18
C ALA A 166 0.27 4.12 4.86
N MET A 167 0.99 3.05 4.55
CA MET A 167 0.42 1.74 4.23
C MET A 167 0.84 0.66 5.24
N ALA A 168 0.10 -0.45 5.24
CA ALA A 168 0.51 -1.71 5.83
C ALA A 168 0.07 -2.89 4.96
N MET A 169 0.79 -4.00 4.99
CA MET A 169 0.40 -5.23 4.29
C MET A 169 0.24 -6.39 5.27
N LEU A 170 -0.81 -7.18 5.07
CA LEU A 170 -1.18 -8.34 5.86
C LEU A 170 -1.30 -9.55 4.93
N SER A 171 -0.73 -10.69 5.32
CA SER A 171 -0.74 -11.91 4.49
C SER A 171 -0.94 -13.17 5.34
N LYS A 172 -1.74 -14.10 4.81
CA LYS A 172 -1.83 -15.49 5.31
C LYS A 172 -0.63 -16.34 4.90
N TYR A 173 0.15 -15.86 3.92
CA TYR A 173 1.28 -16.56 3.33
C TYR A 173 2.62 -15.87 3.65
N PRO A 174 3.74 -16.61 3.74
CA PRO A 174 5.05 -16.05 4.02
C PRO A 174 5.46 -14.93 3.07
N ILE A 175 6.15 -13.93 3.59
CA ILE A 175 6.82 -12.88 2.83
C ILE A 175 8.30 -13.24 2.71
N ASP A 176 8.86 -13.17 1.51
CA ASP A 176 10.31 -13.31 1.31
C ASP A 176 10.99 -11.96 1.56
N GLU A 177 11.22 -11.66 2.85
CA GLU A 177 11.77 -10.38 3.31
C GLU A 177 13.13 -10.04 2.66
N ALA A 178 13.93 -11.05 2.32
CA ALA A 178 15.25 -10.84 1.70
C ALA A 178 15.17 -10.35 0.26
N ALA A 179 14.02 -10.51 -0.40
CA ALA A 179 13.77 -10.10 -1.78
C ALA A 179 12.83 -8.90 -1.88
N VAL A 180 12.41 -8.31 -0.75
CA VAL A 180 11.60 -7.09 -0.73
C VAL A 180 12.40 -5.91 -1.30
N ARG A 181 11.75 -5.09 -2.13
CA ARG A 181 12.29 -3.82 -2.61
C ARG A 181 11.35 -2.69 -2.21
N THR A 182 11.93 -1.59 -1.73
CA THR A 182 11.22 -0.35 -1.44
C THR A 182 11.82 0.78 -2.28
N PHE A 183 10.99 1.72 -2.71
CA PHE A 183 11.38 2.78 -3.62
C PHE A 183 11.19 4.17 -2.99
N GLN A 184 11.40 4.28 -1.67
CA GLN A 184 11.16 5.51 -0.93
C GLN A 184 12.04 6.65 -1.45
N THR A 185 13.32 6.39 -1.74
CA THR A 185 14.33 7.40 -2.05
C THR A 185 14.61 7.57 -3.54
N PHE A 186 13.87 6.89 -4.40
CA PHE A 186 13.96 7.07 -5.85
C PHE A 186 13.58 8.52 -6.22
N LEU A 187 14.47 9.23 -6.91
CA LEU A 187 14.32 10.66 -7.22
C LEU A 187 13.42 10.88 -8.43
N TRP A 188 12.55 11.89 -8.37
CA TRP A 188 11.66 12.21 -9.50
C TRP A 188 12.47 12.63 -10.73
N LYS A 189 13.52 13.45 -10.54
CA LYS A 189 14.40 13.90 -11.63
C LYS A 189 15.14 12.77 -12.36
N ASP A 190 15.30 11.60 -11.73
CA ASP A 190 16.05 10.48 -12.31
C ASP A 190 15.17 9.63 -13.24
N MET A 191 13.86 9.89 -13.27
CA MET A 191 12.95 9.30 -14.22
C MET A 191 13.16 9.91 -15.63
N PRO A 192 13.44 9.11 -16.67
CA PRO A 192 13.63 9.63 -18.01
C PRO A 192 12.38 10.33 -18.53
N GLY A 193 12.52 11.61 -18.88
CA GLY A 193 11.41 12.43 -19.31
C GLY A 193 10.36 12.63 -18.21
N ALA A 194 10.80 12.75 -16.96
CA ALA A 194 9.94 13.10 -15.83
C ALA A 194 9.09 14.33 -16.16
N LEU A 195 7.82 14.28 -15.80
CA LEU A 195 6.84 15.32 -15.98
C LEU A 195 6.96 16.37 -14.87
N LEU A 196 8.17 16.91 -14.67
CA LEU A 196 8.40 17.95 -13.67
C LEU A 196 7.56 19.21 -13.98
N PRO A 197 6.95 19.84 -12.96
CA PRO A 197 6.07 20.99 -13.17
C PRO A 197 6.82 22.25 -13.61
N ASP A 198 6.14 23.05 -14.43
CA ASP A 198 6.60 24.37 -14.88
C ASP A 198 6.05 25.42 -13.90
N ASP A 199 6.79 26.51 -13.69
CA ASP A 199 6.26 27.71 -13.05
C ASP A 199 5.39 28.48 -14.06
N PRO A 200 4.08 28.65 -13.82
CA PRO A 200 3.21 29.37 -14.74
C PRO A 200 3.59 30.86 -14.91
N ALA A 201 4.45 31.40 -14.03
CA ALA A 201 4.95 32.78 -14.13
C ALA A 201 6.16 32.92 -15.06
N THR A 202 6.77 31.83 -15.53
CA THR A 202 7.99 31.83 -16.34
C THR A 202 7.78 31.09 -17.67
N PRO A 203 8.60 31.37 -18.70
CA PRO A 203 8.60 30.59 -19.94
C PRO A 203 9.48 29.33 -19.89
N GLU A 204 10.27 29.13 -18.83
CA GLU A 204 11.18 28.01 -18.68
C GLU A 204 10.42 26.71 -18.31
N PRO A 205 10.77 25.55 -18.90
CA PRO A 205 10.15 24.29 -18.52
C PRO A 205 10.81 23.68 -17.27
N ALA A 206 10.05 22.86 -16.54
CA ALA A 206 10.45 22.06 -15.40
C ALA A 206 11.14 22.87 -14.29
N ASP A 207 10.71 24.11 -14.07
CA ASP A 207 11.37 25.07 -13.21
C ASP A 207 10.57 25.42 -11.94
N TRP A 208 9.48 24.71 -11.63
CA TRP A 208 8.77 24.86 -10.36
C TRP A 208 9.63 24.47 -9.16
N TYR A 209 10.43 23.41 -9.25
CA TYR A 209 11.35 23.06 -8.16
C TYR A 209 12.73 23.67 -8.39
N SER A 210 13.36 24.12 -7.31
CA SER A 210 14.75 24.59 -7.39
C SER A 210 15.66 23.41 -7.74
N ALA A 211 16.82 23.71 -8.35
CA ALA A 211 17.82 22.67 -8.62
C ALA A 211 18.30 21.97 -7.34
N GLU A 212 18.34 22.68 -6.21
CA GLU A 212 18.68 22.12 -4.90
C GLU A 212 17.62 21.15 -4.39
N ALA A 213 16.33 21.51 -4.49
CA ALA A 213 15.23 20.63 -4.11
C ALA A 213 15.21 19.35 -4.96
N LEU A 214 15.47 19.45 -6.26
CA LEU A 214 15.51 18.29 -7.14
C LEU A 214 16.66 17.31 -6.82
N GLU A 215 17.69 17.69 -6.06
CA GLU A 215 18.76 16.76 -5.68
C GLU A 215 18.29 15.65 -4.74
N ASP A 216 17.21 15.86 -3.99
CA ASP A 216 16.65 14.86 -3.07
C ASP A 216 15.13 14.70 -3.16
N PHE A 217 14.45 15.42 -4.06
CA PHE A 217 13.00 15.28 -4.22
C PHE A 217 12.61 13.93 -4.84
N ARG A 218 11.87 13.16 -4.04
CA ARG A 218 11.52 11.76 -4.28
C ARG A 218 10.29 11.65 -5.18
N LEU A 219 10.24 10.66 -6.08
CA LEU A 219 9.05 10.40 -6.89
C LEU A 219 7.89 9.94 -6.01
N SER A 220 8.10 8.88 -5.22
CA SER A 220 7.07 8.34 -4.32
C SER A 220 6.65 9.41 -3.30
N SER A 221 5.38 9.76 -3.26
CA SER A 221 4.79 10.67 -2.27
C SER A 221 4.45 9.96 -0.96
N LYS A 222 3.99 8.70 -1.02
CA LYS A 222 3.80 7.86 0.16
C LYS A 222 4.69 6.61 0.06
N ASN A 223 4.10 5.43 -0.13
CA ASN A 223 4.80 4.14 -0.14
C ASN A 223 4.77 3.50 -1.53
N TYR A 224 5.87 2.87 -1.94
CA TYR A 224 6.03 2.06 -3.17
C TYR A 224 6.87 0.82 -2.84
N TRP A 225 6.28 -0.36 -2.93
CA TRP A 225 6.88 -1.62 -2.50
C TRP A 225 6.71 -2.73 -3.53
N ASP A 226 7.76 -3.52 -3.74
CA ASP A 226 7.68 -4.86 -4.33
C ASP A 226 7.89 -5.88 -3.21
N VAL A 227 6.82 -6.56 -2.81
CA VAL A 227 6.80 -7.51 -1.69
C VAL A 227 6.50 -8.92 -2.20
N PRO A 228 7.51 -9.80 -2.30
CA PRO A 228 7.28 -11.16 -2.77
C PRO A 228 6.61 -12.03 -1.69
N VAL A 229 5.46 -12.60 -2.04
CA VAL A 229 4.70 -13.53 -1.20
C VAL A 229 4.85 -14.96 -1.73
N ILE A 230 5.10 -15.91 -0.83
CA ILE A 230 5.31 -17.32 -1.17
C ILE A 230 4.02 -18.10 -0.95
N ILE A 231 3.36 -18.48 -2.04
CA ILE A 231 2.08 -19.19 -2.05
C ILE A 231 2.31 -20.59 -2.62
N GLY A 232 2.29 -21.60 -1.74
CA GLY A 232 2.70 -22.95 -2.11
C GLY A 232 4.16 -22.96 -2.58
N ALA A 233 4.40 -23.43 -3.80
CA ALA A 233 5.73 -23.39 -4.44
C ALA A 233 5.97 -22.13 -5.29
N SER A 234 4.98 -21.24 -5.41
CA SER A 234 5.03 -20.07 -6.28
C SER A 234 5.37 -18.80 -5.51
N ARG A 235 6.15 -17.92 -6.14
CA ARG A 235 6.35 -16.54 -5.72
C ARG A 235 5.41 -15.62 -6.51
N VAL A 236 4.70 -14.76 -5.80
CA VAL A 236 3.86 -13.70 -6.38
C VAL A 236 4.29 -12.37 -5.79
N HIS A 237 4.70 -11.43 -6.64
CA HIS A 237 5.10 -10.09 -6.25
C HIS A 237 3.87 -9.22 -6.00
N VAL A 238 3.72 -8.70 -4.79
CA VAL A 238 2.72 -7.67 -4.48
C VAL A 238 3.37 -6.31 -4.70
N LEU A 239 2.98 -5.65 -5.79
CA LEU A 239 3.43 -4.31 -6.14
C LEU A 239 2.45 -3.32 -5.51
N ALA A 240 2.76 -2.87 -4.30
CA ALA A 240 1.88 -2.05 -3.49
C ALA A 240 2.27 -0.57 -3.57
N SER A 241 1.30 0.31 -3.76
CA SER A 241 1.55 1.75 -3.72
C SER A 241 0.39 2.60 -3.25
N HIS A 242 0.72 3.83 -2.84
CA HIS A 242 -0.23 4.91 -2.60
C HIS A 242 0.37 6.22 -3.14
N PRO A 243 0.12 6.57 -4.41
CA PRO A 243 0.62 7.80 -5.00
C PRO A 243 -0.19 9.02 -4.55
N THR A 244 0.26 10.19 -4.96
CA THR A 244 -0.33 11.46 -4.56
C THR A 244 -1.71 11.64 -5.20
N PRO A 245 -2.72 12.18 -4.49
CA PRO A 245 -3.96 12.64 -5.12
C PRO A 245 -3.67 13.75 -6.14
N PRO A 246 -4.24 13.71 -7.36
CA PRO A 246 -3.97 14.67 -8.43
C PRO A 246 -4.79 15.97 -8.23
N GLY A 247 -4.54 16.67 -7.12
CA GLY A 247 -5.16 17.96 -6.80
C GLY A 247 -4.50 18.61 -5.58
N PHE A 248 -5.14 19.61 -4.98
CA PHE A 248 -4.59 20.40 -3.85
C PHE A 248 -3.36 21.27 -4.20
N ASP A 249 -3.33 21.77 -5.43
CA ASP A 249 -2.29 22.59 -6.03
C ASP A 249 -2.86 23.59 -7.05
N GLY A 250 -1.99 24.39 -7.68
CA GLY A 250 -2.36 25.44 -8.63
C GLY A 250 -2.21 25.04 -10.10
N GLU A 251 -2.10 26.04 -10.97
CA GLU A 251 -1.98 25.86 -12.43
C GLU A 251 -0.71 25.08 -12.84
N GLU A 252 0.28 24.97 -11.95
CA GLU A 252 1.49 24.17 -12.16
C GLU A 252 1.21 22.65 -12.28
N ASP A 253 0.10 22.18 -11.68
CA ASP A 253 -0.35 20.78 -11.63
C ASP A 253 0.74 19.82 -11.11
N ARG A 254 1.38 20.18 -9.99
CA ARG A 254 2.50 19.43 -9.42
C ARG A 254 2.10 18.02 -8.99
N ASN A 255 0.91 17.87 -8.41
CA ASN A 255 0.40 16.60 -7.90
C ASN A 255 -0.18 15.74 -9.02
N GLY A 256 -0.92 16.31 -9.99
CA GLY A 256 -1.38 15.54 -11.14
C GLY A 256 -0.21 15.01 -11.98
N LYS A 257 0.81 15.83 -12.22
CA LYS A 257 2.02 15.40 -12.92
C LYS A 257 2.84 14.37 -12.15
N ARG A 258 2.95 14.53 -10.82
CA ARG A 258 3.62 13.53 -9.98
C ARG A 258 2.86 12.21 -9.96
N ASN A 259 1.54 12.23 -9.81
CA ASN A 259 0.68 11.04 -9.87
C ASN A 259 0.82 10.31 -11.22
N PHE A 260 0.93 11.04 -12.32
CA PHE A 260 1.16 10.47 -13.65
C PHE A 260 2.45 9.64 -13.70
N ASP A 261 3.57 10.19 -13.21
CA ASP A 261 4.87 9.51 -13.20
C ASP A 261 4.93 8.40 -12.14
N GLU A 262 4.24 8.58 -11.02
CA GLU A 262 4.04 7.56 -10.00
C GLU A 262 3.28 6.33 -10.55
N ASN A 263 2.27 6.52 -11.40
CA ASN A 263 1.60 5.42 -12.12
C ASN A 263 2.51 4.82 -13.21
N ARG A 264 3.23 5.67 -13.94
CA ARG A 264 4.20 5.24 -14.96
C ARG A 264 5.32 4.40 -14.37
N PHE A 265 5.76 4.67 -13.14
CA PHE A 265 6.78 3.92 -12.43
C PHE A 265 6.51 2.42 -12.48
N TRP A 266 5.30 1.99 -12.11
CA TRP A 266 4.94 0.58 -12.15
C TRP A 266 4.82 0.04 -13.58
N ALA A 267 4.32 0.85 -14.53
CA ALA A 267 4.24 0.44 -15.93
C ALA A 267 5.62 0.16 -16.52
N ASP A 268 6.62 1.00 -16.20
CA ASP A 268 8.00 0.81 -16.62
C ASP A 268 8.69 -0.32 -15.81
N TYR A 269 8.36 -0.49 -14.53
CA TYR A 269 8.88 -1.56 -13.66
C TYR A 269 8.51 -2.96 -14.16
N ILE A 270 7.25 -3.17 -14.58
CA ILE A 270 6.76 -4.48 -15.04
C ILE A 270 7.03 -4.75 -16.53
N THR A 271 7.52 -3.76 -17.27
CA THR A 271 7.78 -3.89 -18.70
C THR A 271 9.25 -4.22 -18.95
N ASP A 272 9.49 -5.37 -19.58
CA ASP A 272 10.84 -5.83 -19.93
C ASP A 272 11.64 -4.73 -20.68
N GLY A 273 12.84 -4.48 -20.20
CA GLY A 273 13.76 -3.47 -20.76
C GLY A 273 13.44 -2.00 -20.46
N LYS A 274 12.35 -1.67 -19.75
CA LYS A 274 12.01 -0.27 -19.42
C LYS A 274 12.45 0.19 -18.04
N GLY A 275 12.41 -0.67 -17.04
CA GLY A 275 12.78 -0.34 -15.66
C GLY A 275 14.27 -0.15 -15.38
N GLY A 276 15.13 -0.01 -16.39
CA GLY A 276 16.59 0.05 -16.21
C GLY A 276 17.11 1.28 -15.45
N TYR A 277 16.30 2.33 -15.35
CA TYR A 277 16.61 3.54 -14.59
C TYR A 277 16.14 3.45 -13.12
N ILE A 278 15.29 2.47 -12.80
CA ILE A 278 14.70 2.32 -11.47
C ILE A 278 15.74 1.69 -10.55
N TYR A 279 15.92 2.30 -9.36
CA TYR A 279 16.71 1.74 -8.27
C TYR A 279 15.90 1.74 -6.98
N ASP A 280 16.08 0.71 -6.16
CA ASP A 280 15.47 0.64 -4.83
C ASP A 280 16.34 1.33 -3.77
N ASP A 281 15.83 1.39 -2.54
CA ASP A 281 16.50 2.01 -1.39
C ASP A 281 17.81 1.31 -0.98
N MET A 282 18.06 0.11 -1.49
CA MET A 282 19.32 -0.63 -1.32
C MET A 282 20.28 -0.46 -2.51
N GLY A 283 19.90 0.33 -3.51
CA GLY A 283 20.68 0.62 -4.71
C GLY A 283 20.64 -0.48 -5.77
N VAL A 284 19.75 -1.47 -5.67
CA VAL A 284 19.58 -2.49 -6.71
C VAL A 284 18.79 -1.86 -7.86
N THR A 285 19.36 -1.94 -9.06
CA THR A 285 18.81 -1.35 -10.28
C THR A 285 18.03 -2.38 -11.10
N GLY A 286 17.02 -1.92 -11.85
CA GLY A 286 16.25 -2.72 -12.78
C GLY A 286 14.79 -2.91 -12.37
N GLY A 287 13.97 -3.27 -13.38
CA GLY A 287 12.56 -3.61 -13.22
C GLY A 287 12.34 -5.05 -12.72
N LEU A 288 11.08 -5.46 -12.72
CA LEU A 288 10.67 -6.81 -12.43
C LEU A 288 11.12 -7.77 -13.54
N GLU A 289 11.56 -8.97 -13.16
CA GLU A 289 12.00 -9.98 -14.12
C GLU A 289 10.86 -10.41 -15.06
N ALA A 290 11.18 -10.61 -16.33
CA ALA A 290 10.21 -11.10 -17.32
C ALA A 290 9.66 -12.47 -16.89
N GLY A 291 8.33 -12.62 -16.95
CA GLY A 291 7.66 -13.84 -16.49
C GLY A 291 7.51 -13.93 -14.97
N ALA A 292 7.73 -12.86 -14.21
CA ALA A 292 7.30 -12.83 -12.82
C ALA A 292 5.77 -12.79 -12.72
N ARG A 293 5.22 -13.49 -11.70
CA ARG A 293 3.82 -13.33 -11.30
C ARG A 293 3.72 -12.11 -10.40
N PHE A 294 2.79 -11.21 -10.68
CA PHE A 294 2.59 -10.03 -9.84
C PHE A 294 1.12 -9.64 -9.71
N VAL A 295 0.81 -8.94 -8.63
CA VAL A 295 -0.46 -8.25 -8.40
C VAL A 295 -0.14 -6.81 -7.99
N ILE A 296 -0.69 -5.84 -8.70
CA ILE A 296 -0.58 -4.40 -8.37
C ILE A 296 -1.79 -4.05 -7.51
N MET A 297 -1.55 -3.48 -6.34
CA MET A 297 -2.57 -3.26 -5.31
C MET A 297 -2.41 -1.92 -4.61
N GLY A 298 -3.50 -1.19 -4.43
CA GLY A 298 -3.49 0.07 -3.68
C GLY A 298 -4.51 1.07 -4.21
N ASP A 299 -4.68 2.14 -3.46
CA ASP A 299 -5.22 3.40 -3.95
C ASP A 299 -4.17 4.02 -4.88
N LEU A 300 -4.46 4.13 -6.19
CA LEU A 300 -3.58 4.74 -7.19
C LEU A 300 -3.96 6.18 -7.53
N ASN A 301 -4.97 6.74 -6.87
CA ASN A 301 -5.40 8.13 -7.02
C ASN A 301 -5.62 8.59 -8.48
N ALA A 302 -5.94 7.66 -9.39
CA ALA A 302 -6.08 7.95 -10.81
C ALA A 302 -7.25 7.17 -11.38
N ASP A 303 -8.37 7.87 -11.57
CA ASP A 303 -9.52 7.36 -12.28
C ASP A 303 -9.25 7.33 -13.81
N PRO A 304 -9.70 6.29 -14.53
CA PRO A 304 -9.49 6.20 -15.98
C PRO A 304 -10.28 7.20 -16.84
N ASN A 305 -11.38 7.77 -16.33
CA ASN A 305 -12.32 8.57 -17.11
C ASN A 305 -12.70 9.90 -16.45
N ASP A 306 -12.76 9.95 -15.12
CA ASP A 306 -13.29 11.03 -14.31
C ASP A 306 -12.21 11.64 -13.38
N GLY A 307 -12.59 12.60 -12.53
CA GLY A 307 -11.68 13.22 -11.57
C GLY A 307 -10.62 14.15 -12.19
N GLY A 308 -9.52 14.38 -11.46
CA GLY A 308 -8.50 15.39 -11.77
C GLY A 308 -7.17 14.85 -12.29
N ALA A 309 -7.04 13.54 -12.50
CA ALA A 309 -5.77 12.94 -12.94
C ALA A 309 -5.37 13.43 -14.34
N VAL A 310 -4.07 13.62 -14.56
CA VAL A 310 -3.53 13.90 -15.91
C VAL A 310 -3.95 12.79 -16.86
N GLU A 311 -4.45 13.18 -18.04
CA GLU A 311 -4.95 12.25 -19.05
C GLU A 311 -3.94 11.12 -19.31
N GLY A 312 -4.40 9.88 -19.16
CA GLY A 312 -3.59 8.70 -19.41
C GLY A 312 -2.80 8.18 -18.21
N ALA A 313 -2.82 8.84 -17.03
CA ALA A 313 -2.07 8.42 -15.84
C ALA A 313 -2.22 6.92 -15.53
N ILE A 314 -3.42 6.47 -15.15
CA ILE A 314 -3.70 5.05 -14.86
C ILE A 314 -3.74 4.16 -16.12
N SER A 315 -4.05 4.73 -17.28
CA SER A 315 -4.12 4.00 -18.55
C SER A 315 -2.77 3.37 -18.93
N GLN A 316 -1.66 3.93 -18.46
CA GLN A 316 -0.32 3.34 -18.61
C GLN A 316 -0.23 1.94 -18.00
N LEU A 317 -0.91 1.70 -16.88
CA LEU A 317 -0.99 0.40 -16.20
C LEU A 317 -2.09 -0.49 -16.76
N LEU A 318 -3.30 0.05 -16.94
CA LEU A 318 -4.43 -0.74 -17.45
C LEU A 318 -4.16 -1.35 -18.83
N ASN A 319 -3.37 -0.65 -19.65
CA ASN A 319 -3.01 -1.09 -21.00
C ASN A 319 -1.61 -1.73 -21.08
N ALA A 320 -0.91 -1.91 -19.96
CA ALA A 320 0.43 -2.49 -19.97
C ALA A 320 0.39 -3.94 -20.49
N PRO A 321 1.27 -4.35 -21.44
CA PRO A 321 1.22 -5.69 -22.04
C PRO A 321 1.37 -6.85 -21.06
N ALA A 322 2.06 -6.61 -19.93
CA ALA A 322 2.25 -7.60 -18.87
C ALA A 322 1.01 -7.78 -17.97
N VAL A 323 0.07 -6.83 -17.98
CA VAL A 323 -1.15 -6.84 -17.17
C VAL A 323 -2.26 -7.60 -17.90
N ALA A 324 -2.95 -8.47 -17.17
CA ALA A 324 -4.10 -9.20 -17.69
C ALA A 324 -5.25 -8.25 -18.01
N GLN A 325 -5.83 -8.40 -19.19
CA GLN A 325 -7.03 -7.67 -19.58
C GLN A 325 -8.25 -8.36 -18.96
N ALA A 326 -8.76 -7.80 -17.87
CA ALA A 326 -9.90 -8.30 -17.12
C ALA A 326 -10.89 -7.17 -16.85
N PRO A 327 -12.21 -7.45 -16.79
CA PRO A 327 -13.20 -6.47 -16.35
C PRO A 327 -12.83 -5.88 -14.99
N ALA A 328 -13.14 -4.60 -14.78
CA ALA A 328 -12.98 -3.98 -13.48
C ALA A 328 -13.82 -4.71 -12.43
N PRO A 329 -13.40 -4.75 -11.15
CA PRO A 329 -14.29 -5.11 -10.07
C PRO A 329 -15.46 -4.11 -10.04
N MET A 330 -16.66 -4.58 -9.72
CA MET A 330 -17.85 -3.75 -9.68
C MET A 330 -18.62 -3.95 -8.38
N SER A 331 -19.49 -3.00 -8.05
CA SER A 331 -20.49 -3.09 -6.98
C SER A 331 -21.85 -2.60 -7.43
N HIS A 332 -22.91 -3.15 -6.82
CA HIS A 332 -24.24 -2.57 -6.96
C HIS A 332 -24.35 -1.23 -6.20
N GLY A 333 -23.74 -1.14 -5.01
CA GLY A 333 -23.83 0.05 -4.17
C GLY A 333 -23.19 1.29 -4.77
N GLY A 334 -22.06 1.19 -5.48
CA GLY A 334 -21.44 2.33 -6.17
C GLY A 334 -22.40 3.01 -7.15
N ALA A 335 -23.00 2.22 -8.05
CA ALA A 335 -23.99 2.74 -9.01
C ALA A 335 -25.24 3.33 -8.33
N VAL A 336 -25.71 2.71 -7.24
CA VAL A 336 -26.87 3.23 -6.49
C VAL A 336 -26.53 4.54 -5.78
N GLN A 337 -25.38 4.63 -5.13
CA GLN A 337 -24.97 5.83 -4.40
C GLN A 337 -24.75 7.01 -5.34
N ALA A 338 -23.97 6.81 -6.41
CA ALA A 338 -23.75 7.86 -7.41
C ALA A 338 -25.08 8.44 -7.95
N GLY A 339 -26.08 7.58 -8.19
CA GLY A 339 -27.41 8.00 -8.62
C GLY A 339 -28.24 8.72 -7.55
N LEU A 340 -28.11 8.34 -6.28
CA LEU A 340 -28.82 8.98 -5.16
C LEU A 340 -28.20 10.33 -4.77
N GLN A 341 -26.87 10.39 -4.76
CA GLN A 341 -26.08 11.57 -4.41
C GLN A 341 -26.12 12.63 -5.52
N GLY A 342 -26.06 12.21 -6.78
CA GLY A 342 -26.07 13.11 -7.92
C GLY A 342 -24.90 14.08 -7.88
N GLY A 343 -25.14 15.37 -8.11
CA GLY A 343 -24.11 16.40 -8.01
C GLY A 343 -22.97 16.21 -9.02
N ALA A 344 -21.73 16.17 -8.54
CA ALA A 344 -20.54 15.87 -9.36
C ALA A 344 -20.68 14.56 -10.16
N ASN A 345 -21.32 13.53 -9.58
CA ASN A 345 -21.56 12.25 -10.28
C ASN A 345 -22.41 12.40 -11.56
N LEU A 346 -23.22 13.45 -11.68
CA LEU A 346 -24.06 13.68 -12.87
C LEU A 346 -23.25 14.05 -14.12
N THR A 347 -21.99 14.47 -13.94
CA THR A 347 -21.08 14.82 -15.03
C THR A 347 -20.08 13.72 -15.34
N HIS A 348 -20.01 12.66 -14.51
CA HIS A 348 -19.09 11.55 -14.71
C HIS A 348 -19.49 10.71 -15.92
N ILE A 349 -18.50 10.17 -16.61
CA ILE A 349 -18.68 9.35 -17.82
C ILE A 349 -18.25 7.89 -17.62
N GLY A 350 -17.49 7.59 -16.56
CA GLY A 350 -17.18 6.25 -16.12
C GLY A 350 -18.44 5.49 -15.65
N ASP A 351 -18.34 4.15 -15.61
CA ASP A 351 -19.39 3.34 -15.03
C ASP A 351 -19.28 3.39 -13.50
N ALA A 352 -20.23 4.07 -12.85
CA ALA A 352 -20.24 4.25 -11.39
C ALA A 352 -20.29 2.93 -10.59
N ALA A 353 -20.62 1.81 -11.23
CA ALA A 353 -20.47 0.51 -10.59
C ALA A 353 -19.00 0.11 -10.35
N GLU A 354 -18.05 0.70 -11.09
CA GLU A 354 -16.61 0.49 -10.95
C GLU A 354 -15.96 1.43 -9.90
N ASP A 355 -16.70 2.41 -9.38
CA ASP A 355 -16.18 3.37 -8.39
C ASP A 355 -15.80 2.67 -7.09
N THR A 356 -14.71 3.13 -6.48
CA THR A 356 -14.14 2.57 -5.26
C THR A 356 -14.03 3.59 -4.13
N ALA A 357 -14.31 4.86 -4.40
CA ALA A 357 -14.29 5.95 -3.43
C ALA A 357 -15.51 6.86 -3.59
N ASP A 358 -15.90 7.49 -2.48
CA ASP A 358 -17.10 8.32 -2.33
C ASP A 358 -16.71 9.64 -1.67
N PHE A 359 -16.65 10.69 -2.47
CA PHE A 359 -16.25 12.02 -2.03
C PHE A 359 -17.41 13.01 -2.13
N ASN A 360 -17.16 14.25 -1.73
CA ASN A 360 -18.17 15.30 -1.78
C ASN A 360 -18.74 15.48 -3.20
N ASP A 361 -20.07 15.49 -3.31
CA ASP A 361 -20.82 15.63 -4.56
C ASP A 361 -21.18 17.08 -4.92
N ASP A 362 -20.67 18.07 -4.19
CA ASP A 362 -20.90 19.48 -4.50
C ASP A 362 -20.61 19.76 -6.00
N PRO A 363 -21.57 20.29 -6.79
CA PRO A 363 -21.37 20.43 -8.23
C PRO A 363 -20.27 21.41 -8.65
N GLU A 364 -19.82 22.29 -7.76
CA GLU A 364 -18.79 23.31 -8.05
C GLU A 364 -17.40 22.91 -7.55
N ARG A 365 -17.33 22.15 -6.46
CA ARG A 365 -16.07 21.88 -5.73
C ARG A 365 -15.85 20.40 -5.38
N GLY A 366 -16.89 19.60 -5.52
CA GLY A 366 -16.85 18.16 -5.31
C GLY A 366 -16.17 17.45 -6.48
N ILE A 367 -15.71 16.24 -6.20
CA ILE A 367 -15.12 15.34 -7.20
C ILE A 367 -15.95 14.08 -7.40
N GLY A 368 -17.02 13.89 -6.63
CA GLY A 368 -17.91 12.74 -6.72
C GLY A 368 -17.22 11.40 -6.46
N ASN A 369 -17.85 10.33 -6.91
CA ASN A 369 -17.36 8.97 -6.78
C ASN A 369 -16.35 8.66 -7.89
N LEU A 370 -15.28 7.96 -7.54
CA LEU A 370 -14.15 7.67 -8.45
C LEU A 370 -13.65 6.24 -8.25
N ARG A 371 -13.05 5.67 -9.30
CA ARG A 371 -12.31 4.40 -9.28
C ARG A 371 -10.83 4.66 -9.05
N LEU A 372 -10.40 4.59 -7.79
CA LEU A 372 -9.02 4.89 -7.38
C LEU A 372 -8.26 3.64 -6.89
N ASP A 373 -8.97 2.70 -6.26
CA ASP A 373 -8.39 1.50 -5.66
C ASP A 373 -8.36 0.36 -6.68
N VAL A 374 -7.19 -0.26 -6.88
CA VAL A 374 -7.04 -1.30 -7.90
C VAL A 374 -6.47 -2.59 -7.35
N VAL A 375 -6.88 -3.68 -7.99
CA VAL A 375 -6.20 -4.98 -7.94
C VAL A 375 -6.00 -5.40 -9.40
N LEU A 376 -4.81 -5.16 -9.95
CA LEU A 376 -4.41 -5.61 -11.29
C LEU A 376 -3.48 -6.80 -11.16
N TYR A 377 -3.40 -7.68 -12.15
CA TYR A 377 -2.57 -8.88 -12.05
C TYR A 377 -1.84 -9.19 -13.34
N SER A 378 -0.71 -9.89 -13.22
CA SER A 378 0.09 -10.31 -14.37
C SER A 378 -0.71 -11.25 -15.26
N LYS A 379 -0.55 -11.09 -16.58
CA LYS A 379 -1.06 -12.05 -17.55
C LYS A 379 -0.39 -13.41 -17.42
N PHE A 380 0.88 -13.42 -17.03
CA PHE A 380 1.66 -14.64 -16.85
C PHE A 380 1.34 -15.29 -15.50
N GLY A 381 1.05 -16.58 -15.52
CA GLY A 381 1.02 -17.44 -14.33
C GLY A 381 -0.11 -17.16 -13.32
N LEU A 382 -1.03 -16.26 -13.65
CA LEU A 382 -2.21 -15.92 -12.84
C LEU A 382 -3.47 -15.88 -13.71
N ARG A 383 -4.58 -16.40 -13.19
CA ARG A 383 -5.89 -16.33 -13.85
C ARG A 383 -6.99 -16.00 -12.85
N GLN A 384 -7.82 -15.01 -13.16
CA GLN A 384 -9.02 -14.75 -12.37
C GLN A 384 -10.08 -15.86 -12.57
N ARG A 385 -10.76 -16.25 -11.49
CA ARG A 385 -11.97 -17.09 -11.60
C ARG A 385 -13.16 -16.26 -12.08
N ASP A 386 -14.01 -16.86 -12.91
CA ASP A 386 -15.20 -16.19 -13.45
C ASP A 386 -16.11 -15.66 -12.32
N GLY A 387 -16.45 -14.37 -12.39
CA GLY A 387 -17.28 -13.70 -11.37
C GLY A 387 -16.61 -13.51 -10.00
N ALA A 388 -15.30 -13.76 -9.87
CA ALA A 388 -14.60 -13.73 -8.61
C ALA A 388 -13.74 -12.46 -8.45
N SER A 389 -14.40 -11.32 -8.57
CA SER A 389 -13.87 -10.00 -8.25
C SER A 389 -15.00 -9.09 -7.81
N GLY A 390 -14.72 -8.09 -6.97
CA GLY A 390 -15.75 -7.14 -6.57
C GLY A 390 -15.24 -6.00 -5.71
N ILE A 391 -16.17 -5.10 -5.39
CA ILE A 391 -15.98 -3.98 -4.49
C ILE A 391 -16.98 -4.16 -3.34
N PHE A 392 -16.52 -4.07 -2.09
CA PHE A 392 -17.42 -4.08 -0.94
C PHE A 392 -18.11 -2.72 -0.82
N TRP A 393 -19.19 -2.57 -1.57
CA TRP A 393 -20.09 -1.41 -1.50
C TRP A 393 -21.53 -1.93 -1.56
N PRO A 394 -22.11 -2.31 -0.41
CA PRO A 394 -23.53 -2.65 -0.32
C PRO A 394 -24.40 -1.42 -0.65
N GLY A 395 -25.55 -1.66 -1.30
CA GLY A 395 -26.58 -0.64 -1.48
C GLY A 395 -27.38 -0.38 -0.18
N PRO A 396 -28.20 0.68 -0.13
CA PRO A 396 -28.94 1.07 1.09
C PRO A 396 -29.87 0.00 1.69
N GLU A 397 -30.32 -0.95 0.86
CA GLU A 397 -31.21 -2.04 1.26
C GLU A 397 -30.45 -3.36 1.52
N ASP A 398 -29.14 -3.40 1.26
CA ASP A 398 -28.33 -4.60 1.42
C ASP A 398 -27.92 -4.81 2.88
N GLU A 399 -27.69 -6.08 3.23
CA GLU A 399 -27.08 -6.43 4.51
C GLU A 399 -25.68 -5.79 4.59
N TYR A 400 -25.35 -5.21 5.75
CA TYR A 400 -24.08 -4.53 6.04
C TYR A 400 -23.91 -3.13 5.44
N TYR A 401 -24.97 -2.51 4.91
CA TYR A 401 -24.93 -1.11 4.48
C TYR A 401 -24.43 -0.15 5.57
N ASP A 402 -24.76 -0.42 6.83
CA ASP A 402 -24.33 0.37 7.99
C ASP A 402 -22.81 0.40 8.20
N LEU A 403 -22.06 -0.54 7.60
CA LEU A 403 -20.59 -0.52 7.65
C LEU A 403 -19.99 0.60 6.81
N ILE A 404 -20.64 1.02 5.72
CA ILE A 404 -20.14 2.08 4.82
C ILE A 404 -21.00 3.35 4.87
N GLY A 405 -22.29 3.24 5.17
CA GLY A 405 -23.21 4.37 5.28
C GLY A 405 -23.42 5.13 3.95
N PRO A 406 -24.01 6.33 4.01
CA PRO A 406 -24.34 7.14 2.84
C PRO A 406 -23.17 8.01 2.33
N GLY A 407 -21.92 7.61 2.57
CA GLY A 407 -20.72 8.41 2.24
C GLY A 407 -20.33 9.41 3.34
N PHE A 408 -21.25 10.30 3.77
CA PHE A 408 -20.99 11.29 4.82
C PHE A 408 -22.03 11.31 5.97
N PRO A 409 -21.61 11.40 7.25
CA PRO A 409 -20.23 11.30 7.72
C PRO A 409 -19.65 9.91 7.43
N VAL A 410 -18.32 9.85 7.23
CA VAL A 410 -17.62 8.60 6.95
C VAL A 410 -17.80 7.63 8.12
N GLU A 411 -18.26 6.41 7.83
CA GLU A 411 -18.53 5.38 8.83
C GLU A 411 -17.34 4.43 9.04
N SER A 412 -16.83 3.84 7.95
CA SER A 412 -15.61 3.02 7.94
C SER A 412 -14.48 3.73 7.19
N SER A 413 -14.72 4.04 5.92
CA SER A 413 -13.79 4.73 5.03
C SER A 413 -14.59 5.46 3.93
N ASP A 414 -14.05 6.55 3.41
CA ASP A 414 -14.50 7.18 2.16
C ASP A 414 -14.14 6.31 0.93
N HIS A 415 -13.23 5.35 1.08
CA HIS A 415 -12.94 4.30 0.09
C HIS A 415 -13.64 2.96 0.39
N ARG A 416 -13.51 2.01 -0.54
CA ARG A 416 -14.11 0.66 -0.47
C ARG A 416 -13.06 -0.42 -0.67
N LEU A 417 -13.25 -1.57 -0.03
CA LEU A 417 -12.38 -2.73 -0.23
C LEU A 417 -12.59 -3.30 -1.63
N VAL A 418 -11.51 -3.41 -2.41
CA VAL A 418 -11.49 -3.99 -3.77
C VAL A 418 -10.76 -5.31 -3.75
N TRP A 419 -11.30 -6.34 -4.38
CA TRP A 419 -10.70 -7.68 -4.36
C TRP A 419 -10.81 -8.44 -5.68
N ARG A 420 -9.88 -9.38 -5.87
CA ARG A 420 -9.92 -10.42 -6.92
C ARG A 420 -9.46 -11.77 -6.36
N ASP A 421 -10.14 -12.83 -6.80
CA ASP A 421 -9.73 -14.22 -6.56
C ASP A 421 -8.95 -14.74 -7.76
N LEU A 422 -7.66 -15.00 -7.54
CA LEU A 422 -6.71 -15.40 -8.56
C LEU A 422 -6.26 -16.85 -8.34
N LEU A 423 -6.31 -17.64 -9.40
CA LEU A 423 -5.67 -18.94 -9.48
C LEU A 423 -4.21 -18.74 -9.85
N ILE A 424 -3.33 -19.40 -9.10
CA ILE A 424 -1.94 -19.60 -9.53
C ILE A 424 -1.93 -20.77 -10.51
N VAL A 425 -1.47 -20.50 -11.73
CA VAL A 425 -1.37 -21.51 -12.78
C VAL A 425 0.09 -21.77 -13.11
N ASP A 426 0.43 -23.05 -13.26
CA ASP A 426 1.67 -23.47 -13.89
C ASP A 426 1.49 -23.36 -15.41
N GLU A 427 2.36 -22.59 -16.06
CA GLU A 427 2.38 -22.46 -17.53
C GLU A 427 3.43 -23.37 -18.16
#